data_AF-A0A0E1NXD6-F1
#
_entry.id   AF-A0A0E1NXD6-F1
#
_cell.length_a   1.000
_cell.length_b   1.000
_cell.length_c   1.000
_cell.angle_alpha   90.00
_cell.angle_beta   90.00
_cell.angle_gamma   90.00
#
_symmetry.space_group_name_H-M   'P 1'
#
loop_
_entity.id
_entity.type
_entity.pdbx_description
1 polymer ?
#
loop_
_entity_poly.entity_id
_entity_poly.type
_entity_poly.pdbx_seq_one_letter_code
_entity_poly.pdbx_strand_id
1 'polypeptide(L)'
;MRKPGLRREQSGGRSQLPVLALQRGIFKLLPIIDWDNRQVYQYLTQHGLSYHPLWEQGYLSVGDTHTTRKWEPGMSEEETRFFGLKRECGLHEG
;
A
#
# COMPACT_ATOMS: atom_id res chain seq x y z
N MET A 1 -16.06 1.87 -11.68
CA MET A 1 -15.41 2.51 -10.52
C MET A 1 -14.43 1.53 -9.90
N ARG A 2 -13.21 1.95 -9.54
CA ARG A 2 -12.21 1.13 -8.84
C ARG A 2 -12.07 1.59 -7.38
N LYS A 3 -11.83 0.66 -6.46
CA LYS A 3 -11.59 0.94 -5.03
C LYS A 3 -10.22 0.42 -4.56
N PRO A 4 -9.11 1.08 -4.93
CA PRO A 4 -7.78 0.71 -4.46
C PRO A 4 -7.64 0.83 -2.93
N GLY A 5 -6.86 -0.06 -2.33
CA GLY A 5 -6.47 0.03 -0.91
C GLY A 5 -5.26 0.94 -0.66
N LEU A 6 -5.18 2.08 -1.35
CA LEU A 6 -4.08 3.05 -1.17
C LEU A 6 -4.30 3.85 0.11
N ARG A 7 -3.21 4.13 0.83
CA ARG A 7 -3.17 4.98 2.03
C ARG A 7 -2.05 6.02 1.91
N ARG A 8 -2.24 7.20 2.50
CA ARG A 8 -1.27 8.32 2.44
C ARG A 8 0.05 7.97 3.14
N GLU A 9 0.01 7.14 4.18
CA GLU A 9 1.20 6.73 4.96
C GLU A 9 2.14 5.79 4.18
N GLN A 10 1.67 5.14 3.11
CA GLN A 10 2.45 4.09 2.41
C GLN A 10 3.63 4.60 1.58
N SER A 11 3.60 5.86 1.13
CA SER A 11 4.73 6.49 0.45
C SER A 11 4.56 8.01 0.40
N GLY A 12 5.68 8.74 0.34
CA GLY A 12 5.64 10.21 0.31
C GLY A 12 4.86 10.79 -0.88
N GLY A 13 4.86 10.09 -2.02
CA GLY A 13 4.12 10.48 -3.23
C GLY A 13 2.60 10.40 -3.11
N ARG A 14 2.07 9.70 -2.09
CA ARG A 14 0.63 9.50 -1.88
C ARG A 14 -0.01 10.50 -0.95
N SER A 15 0.80 11.29 -0.24
CA SER A 15 0.36 12.22 0.81
C SER A 15 -0.78 13.16 0.37
N GLN A 16 -0.81 13.57 -0.90
CA GLN A 16 -1.80 14.52 -1.42
C GLN A 16 -2.93 13.87 -2.23
N LEU A 17 -3.04 12.54 -2.26
CA LEU A 17 -4.08 11.87 -3.04
C LEU A 17 -5.48 12.24 -2.49
N PRO A 18 -6.45 12.57 -3.36
CA PRO A 18 -7.82 12.85 -2.93
C PRO A 18 -8.59 11.54 -2.67
N VAL A 19 -9.65 11.61 -1.85
CA VAL A 19 -10.54 10.46 -1.58
C VAL A 19 -11.22 9.96 -2.86
N LEU A 20 -11.57 10.87 -3.77
CA LEU A 20 -12.17 10.57 -5.07
C LEU A 20 -11.33 11.22 -6.17
N ALA A 21 -10.92 10.41 -7.16
CA ALA A 21 -10.20 10.86 -8.34
C ALA A 21 -10.86 10.32 -9.61
N LEU A 22 -10.75 11.05 -10.71
CA LEU A 22 -11.08 10.57 -12.06
C LEU A 22 -9.77 10.34 -12.81
N GLN A 23 -9.47 9.09 -13.15
CA GLN A 23 -8.23 8.72 -13.82
C GLN A 23 -8.54 7.84 -15.03
N ARG A 24 -8.11 8.27 -16.23
CA ARG A 24 -8.35 7.57 -17.51
C ARG A 24 -9.85 7.22 -17.73
N GLY A 25 -10.74 8.15 -17.40
CA GLY A 25 -12.20 7.96 -17.51
C GLY A 25 -12.82 7.05 -16.45
N ILE A 26 -12.05 6.61 -15.45
CA ILE A 26 -12.51 5.72 -14.37
C ILE A 26 -12.44 6.46 -13.03
N PHE A 27 -13.57 6.50 -12.33
CA PHE A 27 -13.58 6.93 -10.93
C PHE A 27 -12.80 5.96 -10.04
N LYS A 28 -11.84 6.49 -9.30
CA LYS A 28 -11.09 5.83 -8.23
C LYS A 28 -11.55 6.41 -6.89
N LEU A 29 -12.14 5.56 -6.04
CA LEU A 29 -12.53 5.91 -4.68
C LEU A 29 -11.56 5.24 -3.70
N LEU A 30 -10.99 6.00 -2.78
CA LEU A 30 -9.98 5.56 -1.81
C LEU A 30 -10.56 5.64 -0.40
N PRO A 31 -11.34 4.62 0.03
CA PRO A 31 -12.14 4.69 1.26
C PRO A 31 -11.31 4.63 2.55
N ILE A 32 -10.10 4.08 2.47
CA ILE A 32 -9.19 3.90 3.61
C ILE A 32 -7.94 4.78 3.48
N ILE A 33 -8.04 5.87 2.71
CA ILE A 33 -6.88 6.70 2.36
C ILE A 33 -6.19 7.34 3.57
N ASP A 34 -6.97 7.64 4.61
CA ASP A 34 -6.55 8.22 5.89
C ASP A 34 -6.24 7.17 6.95
N TRP A 35 -6.33 5.88 6.63
CA TRP A 35 -6.06 4.86 7.61
C TRP A 35 -4.56 4.71 7.84
N ASP A 36 -4.18 4.63 9.11
CA ASP A 36 -2.83 4.25 9.52
C ASP A 36 -2.70 2.72 9.65
N ASN A 37 -1.46 2.24 9.84
CA ASN A 37 -1.18 0.82 10.05
C ASN A 37 -1.90 0.23 11.28
N ARG A 38 -2.12 1.03 12.33
CA ARG A 38 -2.80 0.60 13.56
C ARG A 38 -4.30 0.36 13.32
N GLN A 39 -4.97 1.25 12.60
CA GLN A 39 -6.38 1.13 12.24
C GLN A 39 -6.61 -0.10 11.35
N VAL A 40 -5.70 -0.37 10.40
CA VAL A 40 -5.75 -1.60 9.60
C VAL A 40 -5.62 -2.83 10.50
N TYR A 41 -4.64 -2.85 11.41
CA TYR A 41 -4.46 -3.97 12.34
C TYR A 41 -5.69 -4.20 13.20
N GLN A 42 -6.22 -3.15 13.83
CA GLN A 42 -7.40 -3.21 14.67
C GLN A 42 -8.61 -3.75 13.90
N TYR A 43 -8.82 -3.28 12.68
CA TYR A 43 -9.91 -3.75 11.83
C TYR A 43 -9.77 -5.24 11.51
N LEU A 44 -8.58 -5.69 11.10
CA LEU A 44 -8.34 -7.10 10.81
C LEU A 44 -8.59 -7.99 12.03
N THR A 45 -8.06 -7.61 13.19
CA THR A 45 -8.28 -8.34 14.45
C THR A 45 -9.74 -8.37 14.87
N GLN A 46 -10.43 -7.22 14.84
CA GLN A 46 -11.83 -7.11 15.25
C GLN A 46 -12.76 -7.98 14.38
N HIS A 47 -12.42 -8.12 13.09
CA HIS A 47 -13.22 -8.87 12.13
C HIS A 47 -12.71 -10.30 11.89
N GLY A 48 -11.71 -10.77 12.64
CA GLY A 48 -11.16 -12.12 12.49
C GLY A 48 -10.51 -12.38 11.12
N LEU A 49 -9.99 -11.33 10.49
CA LEU A 49 -9.32 -11.40 9.20
C LEU A 49 -7.81 -11.59 9.43
N SER A 50 -7.22 -12.57 8.73
CA SER A 50 -5.78 -12.81 8.79
C SER A 50 -5.00 -11.87 7.88
N TYR A 51 -3.77 -11.56 8.29
CA TYR A 51 -2.79 -10.97 7.39
C TYR A 51 -2.34 -11.99 6.34
N HIS A 52 -1.72 -11.48 5.27
CA HIS A 52 -1.08 -12.35 4.29
C HIS A 52 0.03 -13.18 4.96
N PRO A 53 0.18 -14.49 4.68
CA PRO A 53 1.17 -15.35 5.35
C PRO A 53 2.63 -14.86 5.26
N LEU A 54 2.98 -14.15 4.17
CA LEU A 54 4.30 -13.54 4.01
C LEU A 54 4.59 -12.39 4.99
N TRP A 55 3.57 -11.83 5.63
CA TRP A 55 3.75 -10.83 6.68
C TRP A 55 4.60 -11.37 7.83
N GLU A 56 4.31 -12.58 8.29
CA GLU A 56 5.08 -13.27 9.34
C GLU A 56 6.51 -13.58 8.91
N GLN A 57 6.78 -13.59 7.60
CA GLN A 57 8.11 -13.80 7.04
C GLN A 57 8.88 -12.49 6.81
N GLY A 58 8.33 -11.35 7.24
CA GLY A 58 8.96 -10.03 7.16
C GLY A 58 8.64 -9.22 5.90
N TYR A 59 7.63 -9.61 5.12
CA TYR A 59 7.20 -8.85 3.94
C TYR A 59 6.12 -7.83 4.30
N LEU A 60 6.51 -6.57 4.48
CA LEU A 60 5.59 -5.47 4.79
C LEU A 60 4.74 -5.03 3.57
N SER A 61 5.27 -5.20 2.37
CA SER A 61 4.55 -4.98 1.10
C SER A 61 4.76 -6.17 0.18
N VAL A 62 3.71 -6.61 -0.50
CA VAL A 62 3.75 -7.77 -1.40
C VAL A 62 3.44 -7.34 -2.85
N GLY A 63 4.30 -7.74 -3.77
CA GLY A 63 4.17 -7.53 -5.22
C GLY A 63 4.73 -8.71 -5.99
N ASP A 64 5.33 -8.45 -7.15
CA ASP A 64 6.01 -9.49 -7.92
C ASP A 64 7.27 -9.98 -7.18
N THR A 65 7.59 -11.27 -7.35
CA THR A 65 8.71 -11.95 -6.69
C THR A 65 10.06 -11.28 -6.94
N HIS A 66 10.27 -10.71 -8.12
CA HIS A 66 11.54 -10.07 -8.52
C HIS A 66 11.70 -8.62 -8.04
N THR A 67 10.62 -8.01 -7.54
CA THR A 67 10.60 -6.57 -7.16
C THR A 67 10.14 -6.34 -5.73
N THR A 68 10.05 -7.40 -4.93
CA THR A 68 9.63 -7.38 -3.53
C THR A 68 10.70 -8.03 -2.66
N ARG A 69 11.09 -7.37 -1.58
CA ARG A 69 12.05 -7.88 -0.59
C ARG A 69 11.51 -7.80 0.83
N LYS A 70 12.09 -8.59 1.72
CA LYS A 70 11.82 -8.52 3.16
C LYS A 70 12.28 -7.16 3.68
N TRP A 71 11.58 -6.67 4.68
CA TRP A 71 12.01 -5.50 5.41
C TRP A 71 13.20 -5.85 6.31
N GLU A 72 14.15 -4.92 6.41
CA GLU A 72 15.33 -5.02 7.25
C GLU A 72 15.45 -3.76 8.12
N PRO A 73 16.04 -3.85 9.33
CA PRO A 73 16.25 -2.70 10.19
C PRO A 73 17.00 -1.57 9.46
N GLY A 74 16.42 -0.37 9.48
CA GLY A 74 16.97 0.80 8.78
C GLY A 74 16.33 1.08 7.41
N MET A 75 15.50 0.17 6.89
CA MET A 75 14.68 0.44 5.70
C MET A 75 13.34 1.12 6.06
N SER A 76 12.86 1.97 5.18
CA SER A 76 11.47 2.40 5.12
C SER A 76 10.59 1.32 4.46
N GLU A 77 9.27 1.37 4.69
CA GLU A 77 8.34 0.40 4.08
C GLU A 77 8.35 0.47 2.55
N GLU A 78 8.53 1.66 1.97
CA GLU A 78 8.56 1.88 0.52
C GLU A 78 9.79 1.25 -0.15
N GLU A 79 10.92 1.14 0.57
CA GLU A 79 12.14 0.52 0.06
C GLU A 79 12.01 -1.00 -0.14
N THR A 80 11.00 -1.64 0.44
CA THR A 80 10.72 -3.07 0.25
C THR A 80 10.25 -3.39 -1.18
N ARG A 81 9.91 -2.37 -1.99
CA ARG A 81 9.44 -2.50 -3.37
C ARG A 81 10.37 -1.79 -4.35
N PHE A 82 10.51 -2.37 -5.55
CA PHE A 82 11.28 -1.79 -6.67
C PHE A 82 12.71 -1.35 -6.31
N PHE A 83 13.34 -1.96 -5.31
CA PHE A 83 14.66 -1.57 -4.80
C PHE A 83 14.76 -0.09 -4.36
N GLY A 84 13.64 0.57 -4.05
CA GLY A 84 13.59 2.02 -3.80
C GLY A 84 13.70 2.91 -5.06
N LEU A 85 13.81 2.31 -6.26
CA LEU A 85 14.01 3.03 -7.52
C LEU A 85 12.71 3.51 -8.16
N LYS A 86 11.59 2.82 -7.93
CA LYS A 86 10.29 3.17 -8.51
C LYS A 86 9.25 3.37 -7.40
N ARG A 87 8.68 4.58 -7.35
CA ARG A 87 7.86 5.06 -6.23
C ARG A 87 6.38 4.70 -6.37
N GLU A 88 5.91 4.48 -7.60
CA GLU A 88 4.54 4.06 -7.90
C GLU A 88 4.54 2.95 -8.95
N CYS A 89 3.61 2.01 -8.81
CA CYS A 89 3.37 1.01 -9.83
C CYS A 89 2.66 1.65 -11.04
N GLY A 90 2.88 1.15 -12.25
CA GLY A 90 2.21 1.62 -13.48
C GLY A 90 0.67 1.56 -13.44
N LEU A 91 0.09 0.82 -12.49
CA LEU A 91 -1.34 0.80 -12.19
C LEU A 91 -1.87 2.12 -11.60
N HIS A 92 -0.97 2.93 -11.05
CA HIS A 92 -1.26 4.21 -10.40
C HIS A 92 -0.55 5.38 -11.09
N GLU A 93 0.40 5.14 -11.99
CA GLU A 93 1.03 6.17 -12.82
C GLU A 93 0.01 6.82 -13.80
N GLY A 94 -0.08 8.14 -13.76
CA GLY A 94 -0.79 8.99 -14.74
C GLY A 94 -2.12 9.54 -14.26
#